data_AF-A0AAW0RES7-F1
#
_entry.id   AF-A0AAW0RES7-F1
#
_cell.length_a   1.000
_cell.length_b   1.000
_cell.length_c   1.000
_cell.angle_alpha   90.00
_cell.angle_beta   90.00
_cell.angle_gamma   90.00
#
_symmetry.space_group_name_H-M   'P 1'
#
loop_
_entity.id
_entity.type
_entity.pdbx_description
1 polymer ?
#
loop_
_entity_poly.entity_id
_entity_poly.type
_entity_poly.pdbx_seq_one_letter_code
_entity_poly.pdbx_strand_id
1 'polypeptide(L)'
;MRAIGDDEPELQQMWRVFNTVLDEAYAATERCYPGTAELFEIARKEVSSETPTMPFQGKMEENAWTKYKDKWRILLCIWVRVEFWDEEDRPKYRMTIGQRKAFELFSRAIHETITRADLVGRWTEDRVRRSCLDMVIQFLDHRFRNGDHYRSIIISALAIMGLADGGGDMDMVSGWLTAMDYTPTYSAVIKVARYLVLYQSILERSDQVGRLQQVMSEEEADEKAEGLFRIVRRKVR
;
A
#
# COMPACT_ATOMS: atom_id res chain seq x y z
N MET A 1 -1.19 -20.17 -0.04
CA MET A 1 -1.73 -19.29 1.06
C MET A 1 -3.24 -19.48 1.20
N ARG A 2 -3.81 -19.70 2.41
CA ARG A 2 -5.26 -19.94 2.59
C ARG A 2 -6.10 -18.68 2.31
N ALA A 3 -7.32 -18.86 1.78
CA ALA A 3 -8.31 -17.79 1.61
C ALA A 3 -8.67 -17.14 2.96
N ILE A 4 -9.27 -15.95 2.95
CA ILE A 4 -9.82 -15.33 4.16
C ILE A 4 -11.04 -16.14 4.58
N GLY A 5 -11.03 -16.71 5.78
CA GLY A 5 -12.09 -17.56 6.30
C GLY A 5 -13.24 -16.77 6.92
N ASP A 6 -14.37 -17.44 7.15
CA ASP A 6 -15.53 -16.88 7.85
C ASP A 6 -15.25 -16.61 9.35
N ASP A 7 -14.23 -17.27 9.89
CA ASP A 7 -13.69 -17.11 11.24
C ASP A 7 -12.76 -15.88 11.40
N GLU A 8 -12.49 -15.13 10.34
CA GLU A 8 -11.57 -13.99 10.35
C GLU A 8 -12.28 -12.64 10.07
N PRO A 9 -13.28 -12.22 10.88
CA PRO A 9 -14.13 -11.05 10.58
C PRO A 9 -13.34 -9.73 10.50
N GLU A 10 -12.28 -9.57 11.31
CA GLU A 10 -11.41 -8.40 11.23
C GLU A 10 -10.63 -8.37 9.92
N LEU A 11 -10.06 -9.49 9.48
CA LEU A 11 -9.32 -9.57 8.22
C LEU A 11 -10.24 -9.37 7.01
N GLN A 12 -11.48 -9.88 7.06
CA GLN A 12 -12.50 -9.60 6.04
C GLN A 12 -12.77 -8.10 5.92
N GLN A 13 -12.97 -7.42 7.06
CA GLN A 13 -13.24 -5.99 7.07
C GLN A 13 -12.01 -5.16 6.67
N MET A 14 -10.80 -5.56 7.10
CA MET A 14 -9.55 -4.96 6.64
C MET A 14 -9.42 -5.06 5.12
N TRP A 15 -9.70 -6.24 4.54
CA TRP A 15 -9.67 -6.42 3.09
C TRP A 15 -10.74 -5.58 2.38
N ARG A 16 -11.96 -5.50 2.91
CA ARG A 16 -13.01 -4.65 2.35
C ARG A 16 -12.56 -3.20 2.25
N VAL A 17 -12.06 -2.63 3.36
CA VAL A 17 -11.55 -1.24 3.39
C VAL A 17 -10.39 -1.10 2.42
N PHE A 18 -9.43 -2.03 2.45
CA PHE A 18 -8.25 -1.93 1.61
C PHE A 18 -8.60 -2.02 0.12
N ASN A 19 -9.54 -2.90 -0.26
CA ASN A 19 -10.03 -2.99 -1.63
C ASN A 19 -10.65 -1.66 -2.09
N THR A 20 -11.43 -0.98 -1.25
CA THR A 20 -11.96 0.36 -1.56
C THR A 20 -10.83 1.37 -1.76
N VAL A 21 -9.83 1.41 -0.88
CA VAL A 21 -8.67 2.30 -1.03
C VAL A 21 -7.91 2.03 -2.33
N LEU A 22 -7.75 0.76 -2.72
CA LEU A 22 -7.15 0.38 -3.98
C LEU A 22 -7.95 0.94 -5.17
N ASP A 23 -9.26 0.75 -5.17
CA ASP A 23 -10.15 1.21 -6.25
C ASP A 23 -10.13 2.75 -6.36
N GLU A 24 -10.10 3.46 -5.22
CA GLU A 24 -9.98 4.92 -5.17
C GLU A 24 -8.62 5.42 -5.69
N ALA A 25 -7.53 4.75 -5.32
CA ALA A 25 -6.19 5.08 -5.80
C ALA A 25 -6.06 4.91 -7.31
N TYR A 26 -6.65 3.84 -7.86
CA TYR A 26 -6.72 3.62 -9.30
C TYR A 26 -7.51 4.73 -9.99
N ALA A 27 -8.73 5.02 -9.53
CA ALA A 27 -9.60 6.04 -10.11
C ALA A 27 -8.99 7.45 -10.03
N ALA A 28 -8.32 7.80 -8.93
CA ALA A 28 -7.63 9.07 -8.79
C ALA A 28 -6.49 9.22 -9.80
N THR A 29 -5.72 8.16 -10.01
CA THR A 29 -4.58 8.19 -10.93
C THR A 29 -5.01 8.17 -12.40
N GLU A 30 -6.12 7.51 -12.73
CA GLU A 30 -6.67 7.55 -14.09
C GLU A 30 -7.09 8.97 -14.50
N ARG A 31 -7.46 9.82 -13.53
CA ARG A 31 -7.82 11.23 -13.76
C ARG A 31 -6.61 12.16 -13.89
N CYS A 32 -5.39 11.69 -13.60
CA CYS A 32 -4.19 12.50 -13.78
C CYS A 32 -3.92 12.74 -15.28
N TYR A 33 -3.56 13.97 -15.63
CA TYR A 33 -3.20 14.30 -17.01
C TYR A 33 -1.90 13.58 -17.41
N PRO A 34 -1.89 12.82 -18.52
CA PRO A 34 -0.68 12.17 -18.98
C PRO A 34 0.44 13.19 -19.26
N GLY A 35 1.66 12.87 -18.81
CA GLY A 35 2.85 13.69 -19.08
C GLY A 35 3.13 14.81 -18.07
N THR A 36 2.40 14.88 -16.96
CA THR A 36 2.74 15.79 -15.86
C THR A 36 3.99 15.32 -15.11
N ALA A 37 4.69 16.28 -14.48
CA ALA A 37 5.98 16.04 -13.84
C ALA A 37 5.91 14.98 -12.71
N GLU A 38 4.80 14.92 -11.98
CA GLU A 38 4.57 13.94 -10.92
C GLU A 38 4.46 12.50 -11.46
N LEU A 39 3.94 12.30 -12.68
CA LEU A 39 3.89 10.97 -13.31
C LEU A 39 5.26 10.50 -13.77
N PHE A 40 6.17 11.41 -14.12
CA PHE A 40 7.57 11.06 -14.36
C PHE A 40 8.30 10.73 -13.06
N GLU A 41 8.03 11.46 -11.99
CA GLU A 41 8.68 11.22 -10.70
C GLU A 41 8.22 9.91 -10.06
N ILE A 42 6.92 9.56 -10.13
CA ILE A 42 6.42 8.28 -9.64
C ILE A 42 6.94 7.08 -10.47
N ALA A 43 7.27 7.30 -11.76
CA ALA A 43 7.84 6.28 -12.63
C ALA A 43 9.33 6.01 -12.37
N ARG A 44 10.00 6.85 -11.56
CA ARG A 44 11.42 6.71 -11.22
C ARG A 44 11.69 5.33 -10.61
N LYS A 45 12.84 4.76 -10.97
CA LYS A 45 13.29 3.44 -10.48
C LYS A 45 14.39 3.58 -9.43
N GLU A 46 15.29 4.54 -9.61
CA GLU A 46 16.42 4.77 -8.69
C GLU A 46 16.59 6.27 -8.42
N VAL A 47 17.08 6.61 -7.22
CA VAL A 47 17.25 7.99 -6.78
C VAL A 47 18.27 8.75 -7.64
N SER A 48 19.30 8.05 -8.13
CA SER A 48 20.38 8.57 -8.98
C SER A 48 20.13 8.42 -10.47
N SER A 49 19.06 7.74 -10.91
CA SER A 49 18.81 7.55 -12.35
C SER A 49 18.36 8.84 -13.01
N GLU A 50 18.62 8.96 -14.30
CA GLU A 50 18.01 9.99 -15.14
C GLU A 50 16.48 9.93 -15.03
N THR A 51 15.81 11.06 -15.28
CA THR A 51 14.35 11.11 -15.33
C THR A 51 13.84 10.12 -16.38
N PRO A 52 12.82 9.29 -16.06
CA PRO A 52 12.29 8.32 -17.02
C PRO A 52 11.88 8.98 -18.34
N THR A 53 12.08 8.30 -19.46
CA THR A 53 11.64 8.77 -20.78
C THR A 53 10.14 8.68 -20.97
N MET A 54 9.47 7.82 -20.19
CA MET A 54 8.02 7.60 -20.24
C MET A 54 7.39 7.86 -18.87
N PRO A 55 6.26 8.58 -18.80
CA PRO A 55 5.55 8.80 -17.55
C PRO A 55 4.87 7.51 -17.09
N PHE A 56 4.52 7.46 -15.80
CA PHE A 56 3.71 6.37 -15.26
C PHE A 56 2.36 6.28 -15.97
N GLN A 57 2.07 5.11 -16.52
CA GLN A 57 0.81 4.86 -17.23
C GLN A 57 -0.25 4.41 -16.24
N GLY A 58 -1.18 5.32 -15.95
CA GLY A 58 -2.27 5.09 -15.01
C GLY A 58 -3.29 4.05 -15.47
N LYS A 59 -3.46 3.84 -16.78
CA LYS A 59 -4.43 2.86 -17.30
C LYS A 59 -3.89 1.43 -17.24
N MET A 60 -4.81 0.51 -17.01
CA MET A 60 -4.57 -0.94 -17.03
C MET A 60 -5.49 -1.62 -18.03
N GLU A 61 -5.07 -2.79 -18.50
CA GLU A 61 -5.95 -3.74 -19.19
C GLU A 61 -7.11 -4.14 -18.26
N GLU A 62 -8.30 -4.35 -18.84
CA GLU A 62 -9.58 -4.52 -18.14
C GLU A 62 -9.55 -5.63 -17.06
N ASN A 63 -8.76 -6.69 -17.30
CA ASN A 63 -8.62 -7.83 -16.38
C ASN A 63 -7.37 -7.82 -15.50
N ALA A 64 -6.47 -6.84 -15.69
CA ALA A 64 -5.23 -6.77 -14.91
C ALA A 64 -5.50 -6.29 -13.48
N TRP A 65 -6.45 -5.37 -13.30
CA TRP A 65 -6.70 -4.75 -12.00
C TRP A 65 -7.13 -5.76 -10.93
N THR A 66 -8.11 -6.62 -11.23
CA THR A 66 -8.56 -7.67 -10.32
C THR A 66 -7.41 -8.60 -9.90
N LYS A 67 -6.58 -9.03 -10.85
CA LYS A 67 -5.41 -9.87 -10.57
C LYS A 67 -4.40 -9.17 -9.67
N TYR A 68 -4.22 -7.86 -9.83
CA TYR A 68 -3.28 -7.09 -9.02
C TYR A 68 -3.82 -6.90 -7.61
N LYS A 69 -5.11 -6.61 -7.46
CA LYS A 69 -5.78 -6.57 -6.15
C LYS A 69 -5.65 -7.90 -5.40
N ASP A 70 -5.77 -9.03 -6.09
CA ASP A 70 -5.56 -10.34 -5.46
C ASP A 70 -4.14 -10.51 -4.88
N LYS A 71 -3.10 -9.97 -5.54
CA LYS A 71 -1.73 -9.98 -5.00
C LYS A 71 -1.62 -9.15 -3.72
N TRP A 72 -2.27 -7.99 -3.67
CA TRP A 72 -2.32 -7.15 -2.47
C TRP A 72 -3.18 -7.73 -1.35
N ARG A 73 -4.23 -8.48 -1.69
CA ARG A 73 -4.98 -9.28 -0.72
C ARG A 73 -4.07 -10.30 -0.05
N ILE A 74 -3.28 -11.03 -0.83
CA ILE A 74 -2.31 -12.02 -0.30
C ILE A 74 -1.31 -11.33 0.63
N LEU A 75 -0.76 -10.18 0.23
CA LEU A 75 0.14 -9.39 1.07
C LEU A 75 -0.50 -8.99 2.40
N LEU A 76 -1.73 -8.46 2.39
CA LEU A 76 -2.47 -8.13 3.60
C LEU A 76 -2.64 -9.37 4.51
N CYS A 77 -3.05 -10.51 3.94
CA CYS A 77 -3.20 -11.75 4.71
C CYS A 77 -1.87 -12.20 5.34
N ILE A 78 -0.75 -12.05 4.64
CA ILE A 78 0.58 -12.37 5.18
C ILE A 78 0.87 -11.46 6.38
N TRP A 79 0.75 -10.14 6.22
CA TRP A 79 1.08 -9.19 7.28
C TRP A 79 0.24 -9.39 8.53
N VAL A 80 -1.07 -9.57 8.36
CA VAL A 80 -1.99 -9.75 9.49
C VAL A 80 -1.73 -11.08 10.20
N ARG A 81 -1.68 -12.20 9.45
CA ARG A 81 -1.54 -13.52 10.07
C ARG A 81 -0.20 -13.74 10.75
N VAL A 82 0.89 -13.20 10.19
CA VAL A 82 2.22 -13.30 10.81
C VAL A 82 2.26 -12.58 12.17
N GLU A 83 1.50 -11.50 12.36
CA GLU A 83 1.43 -10.83 13.68
C GLU A 83 0.69 -11.66 14.75
N PHE A 84 -0.03 -12.71 14.36
CA PHE A 84 -0.67 -13.66 15.29
C PHE A 84 0.18 -14.90 15.58
N TRP A 85 1.32 -15.09 14.91
CA TRP A 85 2.21 -16.22 15.20
C TRP A 85 3.00 -15.98 16.48
N ASP A 86 3.45 -17.06 17.12
CA ASP A 86 4.40 -16.97 18.22
C ASP A 86 5.69 -16.31 17.75
N GLU A 87 6.34 -15.52 18.61
CA GLU A 87 7.50 -14.71 18.22
C GLU A 87 8.65 -15.57 17.66
N GLU A 88 8.78 -16.81 18.14
CA GLU A 88 9.79 -17.78 17.69
C GLU A 88 9.56 -18.28 16.26
N ASP A 89 8.29 -18.33 15.82
CA ASP A 89 7.89 -18.80 14.49
C ASP A 89 7.81 -17.67 13.45
N ARG A 90 7.82 -16.41 13.91
CA ARG A 90 7.73 -15.27 13.00
C ARG A 90 8.95 -15.18 12.09
N PRO A 91 8.77 -14.86 10.80
CA PRO A 91 9.88 -14.47 9.94
C PRO A 91 10.71 -13.35 10.58
N LYS A 92 12.02 -13.35 10.34
CA LYS A 92 12.97 -12.41 10.97
C LYS A 92 12.71 -10.92 10.66
N TYR A 93 11.78 -10.59 9.76
CA TYR A 93 11.43 -9.20 9.52
C TYR A 93 10.76 -8.59 10.75
N ARG A 94 11.00 -7.30 10.97
CA ARG A 94 10.42 -6.54 12.08
C ARG A 94 9.85 -5.26 11.52
N MET A 95 8.57 -4.99 11.79
CA MET A 95 8.00 -3.68 11.53
C MET A 95 8.85 -2.61 12.23
N THR A 96 9.13 -1.51 11.54
CA THR A 96 9.67 -0.32 12.20
C THR A 96 8.65 0.23 13.21
N ILE A 97 9.08 1.11 14.10
CA ILE A 97 8.17 1.78 15.06
C ILE A 97 7.03 2.50 14.33
N GLY A 98 7.32 3.15 13.19
CA GLY A 98 6.31 3.83 12.39
C GLY A 98 5.31 2.85 11.76
N GLN A 99 5.82 1.75 11.19
CA GLN A 99 5.01 0.69 10.59
C GLN A 99 4.08 0.05 11.62
N ARG A 100 4.60 -0.29 12.81
CA ARG A 100 3.80 -0.88 13.89
C ARG A 100 2.68 0.06 14.35
N LYS A 101 2.99 1.33 14.59
CA LYS A 101 1.99 2.34 14.99
C LYS A 101 0.88 2.48 13.96
N ALA A 102 1.22 2.51 12.67
CA ALA A 102 0.22 2.64 11.61
C ALA A 102 -0.66 1.38 11.48
N PHE A 103 -0.05 0.19 11.61
CA PHE A 103 -0.78 -1.08 11.64
C PHE A 103 -1.74 -1.18 12.83
N GLU A 104 -1.27 -0.85 14.04
CA GLU A 104 -2.10 -0.84 15.26
C GLU A 104 -3.24 0.18 15.16
N LEU A 105 -2.99 1.35 14.57
CA LEU A 105 -4.02 2.37 14.37
C LEU A 105 -5.15 1.85 13.47
N PHE A 106 -4.81 1.26 12.32
CA PHE A 106 -5.79 0.69 11.40
C PHE A 106 -6.51 -0.51 12.02
N SER A 107 -5.78 -1.42 12.66
CA SER A 107 -6.36 -2.61 13.31
C SER A 107 -7.34 -2.22 14.41
N ARG A 108 -6.99 -1.23 15.25
CA ARG A 108 -7.92 -0.67 16.25
C ARG A 108 -9.14 -0.04 15.61
N ALA A 109 -8.99 0.72 14.53
CA ALA A 109 -10.12 1.32 13.82
C ALA A 109 -11.10 0.25 13.33
N ILE A 110 -10.59 -0.85 12.79
CA ILE A 110 -11.39 -2.00 12.34
C ILE A 110 -12.08 -2.67 13.53
N HIS A 111 -11.33 -2.99 14.58
CA HIS A 111 -11.85 -3.63 15.78
C HIS A 111 -12.98 -2.81 16.42
N GLU A 112 -12.76 -1.50 16.65
CA GLU A 112 -13.76 -0.60 17.25
C GLU A 112 -15.00 -0.41 16.35
N THR A 113 -14.83 -0.47 15.02
CA THR A 113 -15.94 -0.41 14.06
C THR A 113 -16.78 -1.69 14.10
N ILE A 114 -16.16 -2.86 14.14
CA ILE A 114 -16.86 -4.16 14.18
C ILE A 114 -17.58 -4.35 15.51
N THR A 115 -16.90 -4.09 16.62
CA THR A 115 -17.44 -4.25 17.98
C THR A 115 -18.43 -3.15 18.36
N ARG A 116 -18.58 -2.10 17.52
CA ARG A 116 -19.36 -0.89 17.79
C ARG A 116 -18.93 -0.19 19.09
N ALA A 117 -17.65 -0.32 19.44
CA ALA A 117 -17.07 0.32 20.62
C ALA A 117 -16.86 1.84 20.42
N ASP A 118 -16.86 2.32 19.17
CA ASP A 118 -16.73 3.74 18.86
C ASP A 118 -18.07 4.50 18.99
N LEU A 119 -18.53 4.66 20.24
CA LEU A 119 -19.79 5.32 20.58
C LEU A 119 -19.83 6.81 20.20
N VAL A 120 -18.68 7.43 19.99
CA VAL A 120 -18.54 8.87 19.69
C VAL A 120 -18.40 9.12 18.18
N GLY A 121 -18.33 8.07 17.36
CA GLY A 121 -18.19 8.19 15.90
C GLY A 121 -16.85 8.80 15.47
N ARG A 122 -15.78 8.51 16.20
CA ARG A 122 -14.42 8.95 15.84
C ARG A 122 -13.93 8.35 14.53
N TRP A 123 -14.35 7.14 14.20
CA TRP A 123 -14.00 6.38 13.01
C TRP A 123 -15.03 6.59 11.91
N THR A 124 -14.92 7.73 11.23
CA THR A 124 -15.63 7.93 9.95
C THR A 124 -15.06 6.98 8.90
N GLU A 125 -15.86 6.64 7.89
CA GLU A 125 -15.39 5.78 6.77
C GLU A 125 -14.13 6.34 6.10
N ASP A 126 -14.06 7.67 5.93
CA ASP A 126 -12.88 8.34 5.39
C ASP A 126 -11.67 8.16 6.31
N ARG A 127 -11.83 8.33 7.63
CA ARG A 127 -10.72 8.17 8.59
C ARG A 127 -10.19 6.73 8.62
N VAL A 128 -11.08 5.74 8.55
CA VAL A 128 -10.68 4.32 8.46
C VAL A 128 -9.91 4.07 7.16
N ARG A 129 -10.40 4.57 6.02
CA ARG A 129 -9.70 4.48 4.73
C ARG A 129 -8.34 5.19 4.74
N ARG A 130 -8.23 6.39 5.33
CA ARG A 130 -6.95 7.10 5.49
C ARG A 130 -5.96 6.30 6.33
N SER A 131 -6.40 5.73 7.46
CA SER A 131 -5.51 4.91 8.29
C SER A 131 -5.02 3.64 7.56
N CYS A 132 -5.85 3.05 6.70
CA CYS A 132 -5.46 1.94 5.83
C CYS A 132 -4.38 2.37 4.82
N LEU A 133 -4.62 3.48 4.12
CA LEU A 133 -3.65 4.03 3.16
C LEU A 133 -2.32 4.37 3.84
N ASP A 134 -2.35 5.03 4.99
CA ASP A 134 -1.17 5.42 5.75
C ASP A 134 -0.36 4.20 6.22
N MET A 135 -1.03 3.14 6.68
CA MET A 135 -0.38 1.88 7.03
C MET A 135 0.39 1.31 5.83
N VAL A 136 -0.25 1.22 4.66
CA VAL A 136 0.38 0.64 3.47
C VAL A 136 1.54 1.49 2.97
N ILE A 137 1.42 2.81 3.02
CA ILE A 137 2.53 3.71 2.67
C ILE A 137 3.69 3.56 3.66
N GLN A 138 3.42 3.44 4.96
CA GLN A 138 4.46 3.16 5.95
C GLN A 138 5.16 1.82 5.69
N PHE A 139 4.44 0.79 5.22
CA PHE A 139 5.05 -0.49 4.86
C PHE A 139 5.99 -0.35 3.66
N LEU A 140 5.63 0.49 2.68
CA LEU A 140 6.48 0.82 1.52
C LEU A 140 7.69 1.69 1.88
N ASP A 141 7.55 2.62 2.84
CA ASP A 141 8.62 3.52 3.32
C ASP A 141 9.57 2.82 4.31
N HIS A 142 10.32 1.83 3.82
CA HIS A 142 11.35 1.14 4.60
C HIS A 142 12.75 1.58 4.21
N ARG A 143 13.42 2.35 5.08
CA ARG A 143 14.82 2.73 4.89
C ARG A 143 15.77 1.60 5.27
N PHE A 144 16.48 1.04 4.30
CA PHE A 144 17.52 0.04 4.52
C PHE A 144 18.76 0.71 5.12
N ARG A 145 19.05 0.45 6.41
CA ARG A 145 20.19 1.08 7.10
C ARG A 145 21.50 0.28 6.95
N ASN A 146 21.43 -1.05 6.90
CA ASN A 146 22.62 -1.93 7.00
C ASN A 146 22.62 -3.08 5.95
N GLY A 147 22.01 -2.91 4.78
CA GLY A 147 21.97 -3.95 3.73
C GLY A 147 21.11 -5.19 4.04
N ASP A 148 20.56 -5.31 5.25
CA ASP A 148 19.62 -6.37 5.63
C ASP A 148 18.22 -6.10 5.05
N HIS A 149 18.05 -6.40 3.76
CA HIS A 149 16.82 -6.18 3.02
C HIS A 149 15.65 -7.05 3.50
N TYR A 150 15.95 -8.20 4.13
CA TYR A 150 14.94 -9.11 4.67
C TYR A 150 14.23 -8.56 5.92
N ARG A 151 14.68 -7.42 6.46
CA ARG A 151 13.92 -6.69 7.48
C ARG A 151 12.72 -5.95 6.93
N SER A 152 12.65 -5.73 5.62
CA SER A 152 11.49 -5.11 4.99
C SER A 152 10.31 -6.07 4.98
N ILE A 153 9.21 -5.63 5.60
CA ILE A 153 7.93 -6.33 5.61
C ILE A 153 7.40 -6.61 4.19
N ILE A 154 7.67 -5.70 3.24
CA ILE A 154 7.29 -5.87 1.84
C ILE A 154 8.15 -6.95 1.17
N ILE A 155 9.48 -6.88 1.32
CA ILE A 155 10.39 -7.84 0.68
C ILE A 155 10.16 -9.25 1.24
N SER A 156 9.96 -9.38 2.55
CA SER A 156 9.70 -10.67 3.18
C SER A 156 8.35 -11.26 2.80
N ALA A 157 7.29 -10.44 2.70
CA ALA A 157 6.00 -10.91 2.20
C ALA A 157 6.06 -11.29 0.72
N LEU A 158 6.79 -10.52 -0.10
CA LEU A 158 7.05 -10.89 -1.49
C LEU A 158 7.79 -12.23 -1.57
N ALA A 159 8.83 -12.44 -0.76
CA ALA A 159 9.57 -13.72 -0.75
C ALA A 159 8.66 -14.92 -0.47
N ILE A 160 7.71 -14.80 0.46
CA ILE A 160 6.70 -15.83 0.73
C ILE A 160 5.84 -16.10 -0.52
N MET A 161 5.45 -15.07 -1.27
CA MET A 161 4.72 -15.22 -2.53
C MET A 161 5.54 -15.83 -3.66
N GLY A 162 6.86 -15.94 -3.50
CA GLY A 162 7.77 -16.60 -4.44
C GLY A 162 7.90 -18.10 -4.22
N LEU A 163 7.34 -18.63 -3.13
CA LEU A 163 7.28 -20.06 -2.88
C LEU A 163 6.15 -20.67 -3.73
N ALA A 164 6.45 -21.77 -4.44
CA ALA A 164 5.41 -22.56 -5.08
C ALA A 164 4.52 -23.21 -4.02
N ASP A 165 3.20 -23.27 -4.22
CA ASP A 165 2.31 -23.98 -3.31
C ASP A 165 2.71 -25.48 -3.31
N GLY A 166 3.43 -25.92 -2.27
CA GLY A 166 3.59 -27.33 -1.94
C GLY A 166 2.24 -27.83 -1.45
N GLY A 167 1.43 -28.38 -2.35
CA GLY A 167 0.06 -28.75 -2.03
C GLY A 167 0.01 -29.73 -0.86
N GLY A 168 -0.52 -29.27 0.28
CA GLY A 168 -1.26 -30.03 1.31
C GLY A 168 -0.56 -31.19 2.05
N ASP A 169 0.41 -31.86 1.45
CA ASP A 169 1.14 -32.98 2.02
C ASP A 169 2.54 -32.53 2.41
N MET A 170 2.87 -32.83 3.67
CA MET A 170 4.05 -32.35 4.39
C MET A 170 5.40 -32.88 3.86
N ASP A 171 5.42 -33.51 2.67
CA ASP A 171 6.57 -34.26 2.15
C ASP A 171 6.99 -33.91 0.69
N MET A 172 6.47 -32.82 0.12
CA MET A 172 6.98 -32.27 -1.15
C MET A 172 7.62 -30.91 -0.88
N VAL A 173 8.95 -30.83 -1.06
CA VAL A 173 9.72 -29.58 -0.97
C VAL A 173 9.08 -28.55 -1.92
N SER A 174 8.43 -27.54 -1.34
CA SER A 174 7.92 -26.39 -2.09
C SER A 174 9.11 -25.67 -2.73
N GLY A 175 9.31 -25.86 -4.04
CA GLY A 175 10.31 -25.13 -4.80
C GLY A 175 10.00 -23.64 -4.88
N TRP A 176 10.95 -22.87 -5.40
CA TRP A 176 10.70 -21.46 -5.75
C TRP A 176 10.00 -21.38 -7.11
N LEU A 177 9.12 -20.40 -7.27
CA LEU A 177 8.59 -20.03 -8.58
C LEU A 177 9.73 -19.64 -9.52
N THR A 178 9.57 -19.91 -10.81
CA THR A 178 10.54 -19.48 -11.81
C THR A 178 10.56 -17.95 -11.90
N ALA A 179 11.65 -17.38 -12.41
CA ALA A 179 11.72 -15.93 -12.65
C ALA A 179 10.58 -15.44 -13.56
N MET A 180 10.18 -16.24 -14.55
CA MET A 180 9.08 -15.92 -15.47
C MET A 180 7.72 -15.88 -14.78
N ASP A 181 7.48 -16.79 -13.84
CA ASP A 181 6.21 -16.87 -13.13
C ASP A 181 6.10 -15.84 -12.00
N TYR A 182 7.24 -15.46 -11.43
CA TYR A 182 7.28 -14.58 -10.27
C TYR A 182 7.41 -13.09 -10.62
N THR A 183 8.10 -12.74 -11.71
CA THR A 183 8.26 -11.33 -12.17
C THR A 183 6.92 -10.59 -12.35
N PRO A 184 5.84 -11.20 -12.86
CA PRO A 184 4.52 -10.57 -12.91
C PRO A 184 3.99 -10.16 -11.54
N THR A 185 4.31 -10.91 -10.46
CA THR A 185 3.92 -10.57 -9.09
C THR A 185 4.62 -9.29 -8.61
N TYR A 186 5.93 -9.19 -8.79
CA TYR A 186 6.65 -7.95 -8.48
C TYR A 186 6.13 -6.76 -9.27
N SER A 187 5.90 -6.94 -10.57
CA SER A 187 5.41 -5.88 -11.45
C SER A 187 4.04 -5.36 -11.00
N ALA A 188 3.15 -6.27 -10.59
CA ALA A 188 1.85 -5.93 -10.03
C ALA A 188 1.98 -5.11 -8.74
N VAL A 189 2.80 -5.58 -7.80
CA VAL A 189 3.00 -4.90 -6.52
C VAL A 189 3.62 -3.51 -6.74
N ILE A 190 4.65 -3.38 -7.57
CA ILE A 190 5.26 -2.09 -7.89
C ILE A 190 4.26 -1.13 -8.54
N LYS A 191 3.46 -1.60 -9.52
CA LYS A 191 2.52 -0.73 -10.22
C LYS A 191 1.44 -0.19 -9.28
N VAL A 192 0.91 -1.03 -8.39
CA VAL A 192 -0.08 -0.58 -7.40
C VAL A 192 0.52 0.28 -6.29
N ALA A 193 1.75 0.00 -5.85
CA ALA A 193 2.44 0.85 -4.89
C ALA A 193 2.55 2.29 -5.41
N ARG A 194 2.82 2.46 -6.71
CA ARG A 194 2.82 3.78 -7.37
C ARG A 194 1.46 4.46 -7.35
N TYR A 195 0.36 3.74 -7.58
CA TYR A 195 -0.99 4.30 -7.42
C TYR A 195 -1.24 4.79 -6.00
N LEU A 196 -0.88 3.99 -5.00
CA LEU A 196 -1.10 4.34 -3.59
C LEU A 196 -0.29 5.57 -3.18
N VAL A 197 0.98 5.65 -3.59
CA VAL A 197 1.85 6.81 -3.30
C VAL A 197 1.33 8.07 -3.98
N LEU A 198 0.92 7.98 -5.25
CA LEU A 198 0.33 9.12 -5.96
C LEU A 198 -0.99 9.54 -5.33
N TYR A 199 -1.87 8.59 -5.01
CA TYR A 199 -3.15 8.84 -4.35
C TYR A 199 -2.96 9.53 -3.00
N GLN A 200 -2.08 9.02 -2.14
CA GLN A 200 -1.79 9.69 -0.86
C GLN A 200 -1.22 11.11 -1.07
N SER A 201 -0.44 11.32 -2.13
CA SER A 201 0.10 12.65 -2.47
C SER A 201 -0.99 13.63 -2.93
N ILE A 202 -1.95 13.16 -3.74
CA ILE A 202 -3.12 13.94 -4.16
C ILE A 202 -3.93 14.35 -2.94
N LEU A 203 -4.22 13.38 -2.06
CA LEU A 203 -4.97 13.65 -0.86
C LEU A 203 -4.25 14.62 0.08
N GLU A 204 -2.93 14.46 0.27
CA GLU A 204 -2.12 15.37 1.08
C GLU A 204 -2.19 16.80 0.54
N ARG A 205 -2.17 16.97 -0.79
CA ARG A 205 -2.34 18.28 -1.41
C ARG A 205 -3.74 18.84 -1.18
N SER A 206 -4.78 18.04 -1.39
CA SER A 206 -6.17 18.46 -1.14
C SER A 206 -6.38 18.88 0.31
N ASP A 207 -5.78 18.15 1.27
CA ASP A 207 -5.83 18.50 2.69
C ASP A 207 -5.07 19.82 2.97
N GLN A 208 -3.98 20.11 2.27
CA GLN A 208 -3.28 21.40 2.36
C GLN A 208 -4.13 22.55 1.80
N VAL A 209 -4.72 22.38 0.60
CA VAL A 209 -5.60 23.39 0.00
C VAL A 209 -6.79 23.67 0.90
N GLY A 210 -7.48 22.63 1.39
CA GLY A 210 -8.64 22.77 2.27
C GLY A 210 -8.32 23.50 3.58
N ARG A 211 -7.10 23.34 4.12
CA ARG A 211 -6.63 24.12 5.28
C ARG A 211 -6.38 25.59 4.93
N LEU A 212 -5.79 25.88 3.78
CA LEU A 212 -5.53 27.25 3.33
C LEU A 212 -6.83 28.00 3.01
N GLN A 213 -7.81 27.33 2.40
CA GLN A 213 -9.15 27.88 2.11
C GLN A 213 -9.92 28.36 3.34
N GLN A 214 -9.52 27.99 4.56
CA GLN A 214 -10.11 28.53 5.79
C GLN A 214 -9.78 30.02 6.01
N VAL A 215 -8.73 30.53 5.36
CA VAL A 215 -8.20 31.88 5.59
C VAL A 215 -7.95 32.68 4.31
N MET A 216 -8.10 32.07 3.13
CA MET A 216 -7.91 32.72 1.83
C MET A 216 -8.84 32.14 0.77
N SER A 217 -8.89 32.76 -0.40
CA SER A 217 -9.71 32.28 -1.51
C SER A 217 -9.23 30.93 -2.06
N GLU A 218 -10.08 30.25 -2.83
CA GLU A 218 -9.74 28.97 -3.47
C GLU A 218 -8.53 29.08 -4.41
N GLU A 219 -8.48 30.13 -5.23
CA GLU A 219 -7.39 30.37 -6.17
C GLU A 219 -6.06 30.63 -5.43
N GLU A 220 -6.07 31.50 -4.41
CA GLU A 220 -4.89 31.77 -3.59
C GLU A 220 -4.40 30.54 -2.81
N ALA A 221 -5.34 29.72 -2.32
CA ALA A 221 -5.02 28.48 -1.61
C ALA A 221 -4.37 27.46 -2.54
N ASP A 222 -4.87 27.33 -3.77
CA ASP A 222 -4.29 26.42 -4.77
C ASP A 222 -2.89 26.86 -5.19
N GLU A 223 -2.66 28.16 -5.42
CA GLU A 223 -1.34 28.70 -5.76
C GLU A 223 -0.32 28.54 -4.63
N LYS A 224 -0.74 28.70 -3.37
CA LYS A 224 0.15 28.59 -2.19
C LYS A 224 0.39 27.17 -1.73
N ALA A 225 -0.50 26.22 -2.05
CA ALA A 225 -0.34 24.82 -1.68
C ALA A 225 0.94 24.23 -2.30
N GLU A 226 1.53 23.24 -1.62
CA GLU A 226 2.69 22.56 -2.17
C GLU A 226 2.30 21.83 -3.48
N GLY A 227 3.03 22.10 -4.56
CA GLY A 227 2.78 21.45 -5.85
C GLY A 227 2.90 19.93 -5.75
N LEU A 228 1.99 19.20 -6.41
CA LEU A 228 1.89 17.74 -6.33
C LEU A 228 3.22 17.04 -6.65
N PHE A 229 3.98 17.56 -7.61
CA PHE A 229 5.33 17.07 -7.94
C PHE A 229 6.28 17.04 -6.72
N ARG A 230 6.29 18.08 -5.88
CA ARG A 230 7.19 18.14 -4.70
C ARG A 230 6.78 17.12 -3.65
N ILE A 231 5.46 16.96 -3.42
CA ILE A 231 4.91 15.97 -2.51
C ILE A 231 5.30 14.56 -2.96
N VAL A 232 5.09 14.22 -4.24
CA VAL A 232 5.47 12.92 -4.80
C VAL A 232 6.97 12.69 -4.70
N ARG A 233 7.79 13.68 -5.08
CA ARG A 233 9.25 13.62 -5.02
C ARG A 233 9.78 13.31 -3.62
N ARG A 234 9.14 13.83 -2.57
CA ARG A 234 9.52 13.55 -1.18
C ARG A 234 9.26 12.10 -0.76
N LYS A 235 8.27 11.43 -1.37
CA LYS A 235 7.89 10.05 -1.04
C LYS A 235 8.68 9.00 -1.82
N VAL A 236 9.27 9.37 -2.95
CA VAL A 236 10.03 8.44 -3.81
C VAL A 236 11.55 8.62 -3.77
N ARG A 237 12.05 9.47 -2.86
CA ARG A 237 13.49 9.76 -2.69
C ARG A 237 14.03 9.36 -1.33
#